data_AF-Q2L289-F1
#
_entry.id   AF-Q2L289-F1
#
_cell.length_a   1.000
_cell.length_b   1.000
_cell.length_c   1.000
_cell.angle_alpha   90.00
_cell.angle_beta   90.00
_cell.angle_gamma   90.00
#
_symmetry.space_group_name_H-M   'P 1'
#
loop_
_entity.id
_entity.type
_entity.pdbx_description
1 polymer ?
#
loop_
_entity_poly.entity_id
_entity_poly.type
_entity_poly.pdbx_seq_one_letter_code
_entity_poly.pdbx_strand_id
1 'polypeptide(L)'
;VSTRMLTNVVPSPLRRAFYFLVKLLCKGRSMIKNRFESRAADQAGSPTVALAVEPSDTEELPEVMRAIWVGTAGDVCVQYLGHKDISEAVTHRNLLPGVWHPMQIVRVLATGTTARDIVVGV
;
A
#
# COMPACT_ATOMS: atom_id res chain seq x y z
N VAL A 1 -7.99 -18.14 4.63
CA VAL A 1 -7.76 -19.15 5.70
C VAL A 1 -6.31 -19.05 6.13
N SER A 2 -6.05 -18.69 7.39
CA SER A 2 -4.70 -18.48 7.93
C SER A 2 -3.84 -19.73 7.78
N THR A 3 -2.63 -19.58 7.23
CA THR A 3 -1.64 -20.65 6.99
C THR A 3 -1.28 -21.44 8.25
N ARG A 4 -1.57 -20.90 9.45
CA ARG A 4 -1.39 -21.57 10.74
C ARG A 4 -2.44 -22.64 11.04
N MET A 5 -3.63 -22.60 10.45
CA MET A 5 -4.67 -23.59 10.76
C MET A 5 -4.43 -24.94 10.07
N LEU A 6 -3.82 -24.96 8.87
CA LEU A 6 -3.63 -26.19 8.09
C LEU A 6 -2.42 -27.02 8.55
N THR A 7 -1.48 -26.44 9.31
CA THR A 7 -0.28 -27.15 9.78
C THR A 7 -0.56 -28.15 10.91
N ASN A 8 -1.68 -28.03 11.62
CA ASN A 8 -2.02 -28.91 12.74
C ASN A 8 -2.61 -30.27 12.34
N VAL A 9 -3.07 -30.40 11.08
CA VAL A 9 -3.67 -31.64 10.55
C VAL A 9 -2.61 -32.53 9.86
N VAL A 10 -1.44 -31.98 9.51
CA VAL A 10 -0.41 -32.71 8.75
C VAL A 10 0.62 -33.35 9.70
N PRO A 11 0.95 -34.64 9.56
CA PRO A 11 1.98 -35.32 10.34
C PRO A 11 3.36 -34.65 10.22
N SER A 12 4.14 -34.64 11.30
CA SER A 12 5.45 -33.96 11.41
C SER A 12 6.42 -34.16 10.23
N PRO A 13 6.58 -35.35 9.60
CA PRO A 13 7.52 -35.51 8.49
C PRO A 13 7.05 -34.82 7.19
N LEU A 14 5.74 -34.61 7.02
CA LEU A 14 5.15 -34.04 5.79
C LEU A 14 4.89 -32.53 5.88
N ARG A 15 5.01 -31.93 7.08
CA ARG A 15 4.76 -30.49 7.29
C ARG A 15 5.65 -29.59 6.44
N ARG A 16 6.93 -29.95 6.24
CA ARG A 16 7.86 -29.15 5.42
C ARG A 16 7.49 -29.19 3.94
N ALA A 17 7.16 -30.37 3.41
CA ALA A 17 6.73 -30.53 2.02
C ALA A 17 5.39 -29.85 1.76
N PHE A 18 4.43 -30.00 2.69
CA PHE A 18 3.13 -29.34 2.60
C PHE A 18 3.25 -27.81 2.68
N TYR A 19 4.08 -27.28 3.58
CA TYR A 19 4.34 -25.84 3.65
C TYR A 19 4.99 -25.32 2.37
N PHE A 20 5.95 -26.07 1.80
CA PHE A 20 6.58 -25.71 0.54
C PHE A 20 5.58 -25.72 -0.62
N LEU A 21 4.72 -26.74 -0.70
CA LEU A 21 3.67 -26.85 -1.71
C LEU A 21 2.63 -25.74 -1.58
N VAL A 22 2.16 -25.42 -0.37
CA VAL A 22 1.24 -24.28 -0.13
C VAL A 22 1.90 -22.97 -0.53
N LYS A 23 3.17 -22.76 -0.17
CA LYS A 23 3.91 -21.55 -0.54
C LYS A 23 4.14 -21.45 -2.05
N LEU A 24 4.26 -22.58 -2.75
CA LEU A 24 4.40 -22.66 -4.19
C LEU A 24 3.07 -22.40 -4.91
N LEU A 25 1.98 -23.00 -4.42
CA LEU A 25 0.62 -22.84 -4.95
C LEU A 25 0.06 -21.43 -4.72
N CYS A 26 0.41 -20.77 -3.60
CA CYS A 26 0.04 -19.38 -3.35
C CYS A 26 0.90 -18.37 -4.13
N LYS A 27 2.03 -18.80 -4.72
CA LYS A 27 2.91 -17.92 -5.49
C LYS A 27 2.45 -17.92 -6.94
N GLY A 28 1.31 -17.29 -7.20
CA GLY A 28 0.86 -16.95 -8.55
C GLY A 28 1.92 -16.08 -9.23
N ARG A 29 2.85 -16.71 -9.94
CA ARG A 29 3.93 -16.02 -10.64
C ARG A 29 3.37 -15.50 -11.95
N SER A 30 3.00 -14.22 -11.98
CA SER A 30 2.71 -13.53 -13.23
C SER A 30 3.87 -13.74 -14.20
N MET A 31 3.57 -14.24 -15.41
CA MET A 31 4.56 -14.52 -16.45
C MET A 31 5.06 -13.26 -17.17
N ILE A 32 4.77 -12.06 -16.65
CA ILE A 32 5.27 -10.81 -17.21
C ILE A 32 6.74 -10.64 -16.81
N LYS A 33 7.62 -10.62 -17.81
CA LYS A 33 9.06 -10.44 -17.61
C LYS A 33 9.36 -9.02 -17.12
N ASN A 34 9.57 -8.86 -15.81
CA ASN A 34 10.08 -7.62 -15.25
C ASN A 34 11.63 -7.60 -15.31
N ARG A 35 12.21 -6.78 -16.18
CA ARG A 35 13.68 -6.60 -16.28
C ARG A 35 14.29 -6.07 -14.97
N PHE A 36 13.49 -5.44 -14.11
CA PHE A 36 13.90 -4.84 -12.85
C PHE A 36 13.66 -5.76 -11.64
N GLU A 37 13.22 -7.02 -11.82
CA GLU A 37 12.91 -7.94 -10.72
C GLU A 37 14.09 -8.18 -9.76
N SER A 38 15.32 -8.08 -10.24
CA SER A 38 16.54 -8.23 -9.41
C SER A 38 17.03 -6.92 -8.78
N ARG A 39 16.39 -5.79 -9.06
CA ARG A 39 16.74 -4.50 -8.45
C ARG A 39 16.10 -4.43 -7.06
N ALA A 40 16.86 -3.94 -6.09
CA ALA A 40 16.29 -3.60 -4.80
C ALA A 40 15.24 -2.50 -4.99
N ALA A 41 14.11 -2.61 -4.27
CA ALA A 41 13.13 -1.55 -4.24
C ALA A 41 13.74 -0.32 -3.55
N ASP A 42 13.82 0.79 -4.27
CA ASP A 42 14.33 2.06 -3.76
C ASP A 42 13.18 3.03 -3.47
N GLN A 43 13.39 3.97 -2.54
CA GLN A 43 12.40 4.95 -2.09
C GLN A 43 11.94 5.89 -3.21
N ALA A 44 12.80 6.16 -4.21
CA ALA A 44 12.50 7.05 -5.34
C ALA A 44 11.93 6.35 -6.58
N GLY A 45 11.67 5.03 -6.51
CA GLY A 45 11.13 4.25 -7.63
C GLY A 45 9.66 4.53 -7.94
N SER A 46 9.17 4.06 -9.09
CA SER A 46 7.74 4.11 -9.40
C SER A 46 6.94 3.18 -8.48
N PRO A 47 5.67 3.51 -8.18
CA PRO A 47 4.78 2.56 -7.52
C PRO A 47 4.69 1.25 -8.32
N THR A 48 4.80 0.15 -7.60
CA THR A 48 4.63 -1.22 -8.13
C THR A 48 3.26 -1.78 -7.81
N VAL A 49 2.63 -1.25 -6.77
CA VAL A 49 1.25 -1.54 -6.36
C VAL A 49 0.54 -0.22 -6.13
N ALA A 50 -0.74 -0.13 -6.49
CA ALA A 50 -1.57 1.04 -6.27
C ALA A 50 -2.96 0.63 -5.77
N LEU A 51 -3.58 1.51 -4.97
CA LEU A 51 -4.87 1.31 -4.33
C LEU A 51 -5.71 2.58 -4.46
N ALA A 52 -6.98 2.44 -4.83
CA ALA A 52 -7.96 3.52 -4.71
C ALA A 52 -8.33 3.70 -3.24
N VAL A 53 -8.28 4.94 -2.75
CA VAL A 53 -8.47 5.26 -1.33
C VAL A 53 -9.69 6.16 -1.16
N GLU A 54 -10.58 5.73 -0.28
CA GLU A 54 -11.59 6.61 0.31
C GLU A 54 -10.99 7.26 1.58
N PRO A 55 -10.97 8.59 1.68
CA PRO A 55 -10.46 9.28 2.87
C PRO A 55 -11.17 8.86 4.16
N SER A 56 -10.42 8.71 5.25
CA SER A 56 -10.94 8.34 6.56
C SER A 56 -10.13 8.94 7.69
N ASP A 57 -10.81 9.46 8.71
CA ASP A 57 -10.19 9.99 9.93
C ASP A 57 -9.85 8.88 10.94
N THR A 58 -10.26 7.64 10.70
CA THR A 58 -10.08 6.52 11.64
C THR A 58 -9.31 5.34 11.06
N GLU A 59 -9.39 5.12 9.75
CA GLU A 59 -8.74 3.98 9.10
C GLU A 59 -7.28 4.31 8.73
N GLU A 60 -6.40 3.33 8.85
CA GLU A 60 -5.02 3.41 8.35
C GLU A 60 -4.92 2.73 6.98
N LEU A 61 -3.95 3.17 6.19
CA LEU A 61 -3.58 2.48 4.95
C LEU A 61 -2.94 1.13 5.31
N PRO A 62 -3.08 0.09 4.46
CA PRO A 62 -2.60 -1.26 4.78
C PRO A 62 -1.06 -1.35 4.89
N GLU A 63 -0.34 -0.38 4.33
CA GLU A 63 1.10 -0.21 4.42
C GLU A 63 1.47 1.26 4.15
N VAL A 64 2.76 1.58 4.29
CA VAL A 64 3.28 2.92 3.97
C VAL A 64 3.23 3.14 2.46
N MET A 65 2.44 4.12 2.04
CA MET A 65 2.35 4.52 0.65
C MET A 65 3.40 5.58 0.35
N ARG A 66 3.98 5.55 -0.85
CA ARG A 66 5.12 6.37 -1.27
C ARG A 66 4.75 7.46 -2.27
N ALA A 67 3.56 7.39 -2.84
CA ALA A 67 3.02 8.44 -3.69
C ALA A 67 1.50 8.50 -3.57
N ILE A 68 0.95 9.66 -3.88
CA ILE A 68 -0.48 9.88 -4.04
C ILE A 68 -0.75 10.50 -5.41
N TRP A 69 -1.88 10.15 -6.00
CA TRP A 69 -2.42 10.73 -7.21
C TRP A 69 -3.87 11.13 -6.95
N VAL A 70 -4.31 12.22 -7.55
CA VAL A 70 -5.70 12.69 -7.46
C VAL A 70 -6.27 12.93 -8.84
N GLY A 71 -7.51 12.52 -9.07
CA GLY A 71 -8.20 12.74 -10.35
C GLY A 71 -8.89 14.09 -10.41
N THR A 72 -9.34 14.61 -9.27
CA THR A 72 -9.92 15.95 -9.15
C THR A 72 -9.04 16.83 -8.27
N ALA A 73 -8.79 18.07 -8.70
CA ALA A 73 -8.05 19.06 -7.93
C ALA A 73 -8.73 19.34 -6.59
N GLY A 74 -7.94 19.62 -5.56
CA GLY A 74 -8.45 19.99 -4.25
C GLY A 74 -7.39 19.84 -3.17
N ASP A 75 -7.83 19.98 -1.93
CA ASP A 75 -6.96 19.80 -0.78
C ASP A 75 -6.89 18.31 -0.42
N VAL A 76 -5.73 17.89 0.06
CA VAL A 76 -5.53 16.54 0.59
C VAL A 76 -4.88 16.64 1.95
N CYS A 77 -5.54 16.12 2.97
CA CYS A 77 -5.02 16.03 4.33
C CYS A 77 -4.45 14.63 4.57
N VAL A 78 -3.17 14.55 4.96
CA VAL A 78 -2.46 13.26 5.16
C VAL A 78 -1.70 13.23 6.47
N GLN A 79 -1.55 12.02 7.00
CA GLN A 79 -0.58 11.72 8.05
C GLN A 79 0.65 11.07 7.42
N TYR A 80 1.81 11.67 7.64
CA TYR A 80 3.09 11.13 7.19
C TYR A 80 3.57 10.01 8.12
N LEU A 81 4.39 9.09 7.59
CA LEU A 81 5.01 8.00 8.34
C LEU A 81 5.71 8.46 9.63
N GLY A 82 6.33 9.65 9.60
CA GLY A 82 7.05 10.21 10.75
C GLY A 82 6.15 10.79 11.86
N HIS A 83 4.87 11.01 11.58
CA HIS A 83 3.93 11.60 12.54
C HIS A 83 3.46 10.54 13.53
N LYS A 84 3.32 10.91 14.79
CA LYS A 84 2.91 9.99 15.86
C LYS A 84 1.41 10.05 16.11
N ASP A 85 0.79 11.19 15.82
CA ASP A 85 -0.62 11.43 16.04
C ASP A 85 -1.31 12.03 14.80
N ILE A 86 -2.64 11.88 14.71
CA ILE A 86 -3.47 12.44 13.64
C ILE A 86 -3.52 13.97 13.68
N SER A 87 -3.35 14.59 14.85
CA SER A 87 -3.26 16.04 15.02
C SER A 87 -2.06 16.68 14.31
N GLU A 88 -1.05 15.88 13.96
CA GLU A 88 0.10 16.31 13.16
C GLU A 88 -0.17 16.21 11.65
N ALA A 89 -1.39 15.86 11.22
CA ALA A 89 -1.73 15.77 9.80
C ALA A 89 -1.50 17.09 9.06
N VAL A 90 -1.06 16.99 7.80
CA VAL A 90 -0.71 18.12 6.95
C VAL A 90 -1.68 18.18 5.78
N THR A 91 -2.30 19.34 5.58
CA THR A 91 -3.12 19.63 4.40
C THR A 91 -2.25 20.21 3.29
N HIS A 92 -2.13 19.46 2.20
CA HIS A 92 -1.63 19.97 0.92
C HIS A 92 -2.75 20.65 0.18
N ARG A 93 -2.65 21.96 -0.01
CA ARG A 93 -3.71 22.73 -0.66
C ARG A 93 -3.60 22.71 -2.18
N ASN A 94 -4.75 22.66 -2.85
CA ASN A 94 -4.86 22.73 -4.31
C ASN A 94 -3.90 21.78 -5.03
N LEU A 95 -3.86 20.52 -4.58
CA LEU A 95 -3.05 19.48 -5.20
C LEU A 95 -3.45 19.35 -6.68
N LEU A 96 -2.46 19.38 -7.57
CA LEU A 96 -2.70 19.30 -9.00
C LEU A 96 -3.21 17.89 -9.37
N PRO A 97 -4.31 17.79 -10.15
CA PRO A 97 -4.82 16.51 -10.61
C PRO A 97 -3.96 15.95 -11.73
N GLY A 98 -4.01 14.62 -11.91
CA GLY A 98 -3.31 13.95 -13.00
C GLY A 98 -1.81 13.76 -12.77
N VAL A 99 -1.28 14.11 -11.59
CA VAL A 99 0.15 14.00 -11.26
C VAL A 99 0.35 13.13 -10.02
N TRP A 100 1.41 12.33 -10.03
CA TRP A 100 1.87 11.60 -8.84
C TRP A 100 2.72 12.51 -7.96
N HIS A 101 2.30 12.68 -6.71
CA HIS A 101 3.00 13.47 -5.71
C HIS A 101 3.73 12.52 -4.75
N PRO A 102 5.07 12.57 -4.68
CA PRO A 102 5.84 11.68 -3.81
C PRO A 102 5.66 12.08 -2.34
N MET A 103 5.21 11.14 -1.52
CA MET A 103 5.00 11.34 -0.08
C MET A 103 4.93 9.99 0.64
N GLN A 104 5.55 9.90 1.82
CA GLN A 104 5.47 8.70 2.65
C GLN A 104 4.34 8.84 3.67
N ILE A 105 3.17 8.30 3.35
CA ILE A 105 1.93 8.48 4.12
C ILE A 105 1.40 7.17 4.66
N VAL A 106 0.71 7.26 5.79
CA VAL A 106 0.06 6.13 6.48
C VAL A 106 -1.45 6.31 6.59
N ARG A 107 -1.97 7.52 6.36
CA ARG A 107 -3.41 7.83 6.37
C ARG A 107 -3.72 9.01 5.44
N VAL A 108 -4.88 8.94 4.79
CA VAL A 108 -5.52 10.08 4.10
C VAL A 108 -6.78 10.42 4.88
N LEU A 109 -6.84 11.62 5.46
CA LEU A 109 -7.93 12.04 6.35
C LEU A 109 -9.14 12.48 5.52
N ALA A 110 -10.35 12.18 6.00
CA ALA A 110 -11.58 12.72 5.42
C ALA A 110 -11.73 14.20 5.75
N THR A 111 -11.41 14.58 6.98
CA THR A 111 -11.38 15.97 7.40
C THR A 111 -10.26 16.73 6.67
N GLY A 112 -10.64 17.81 5.99
CA GLY A 112 -9.70 18.67 5.26
C GLY A 112 -9.28 18.13 3.88
N THR A 113 -9.85 17.03 3.40
CA THR A 113 -9.66 16.54 2.03
C THR A 113 -10.86 16.91 1.17
N THR A 114 -10.62 17.64 0.08
CA THR A 114 -11.64 18.01 -0.92
C THR A 114 -11.35 17.45 -2.31
N ALA A 115 -10.10 17.02 -2.56
CA ALA A 115 -9.75 16.27 -3.76
C ALA A 115 -10.52 14.93 -3.81
N ARG A 116 -10.77 14.44 -5.03
CA ARG A 116 -11.47 13.17 -5.30
C ARG A 116 -10.66 12.28 -6.23
N ASP A 117 -11.11 11.03 -6.34
CA ASP A 117 -10.48 9.99 -7.16
C ASP A 117 -9.02 9.77 -6.72
N ILE A 118 -8.84 9.50 -5.44
CA ILE A 118 -7.52 9.39 -4.80
C ILE A 118 -6.97 7.98 -5.00
N VAL A 119 -5.73 7.92 -5.49
CA VAL A 119 -4.98 6.67 -5.63
C VAL A 119 -3.65 6.81 -4.91
N VAL A 120 -3.30 5.85 -4.07
CA VAL A 120 -2.00 5.77 -3.41
C VAL A 120 -1.16 4.65 -4.03
N GLY A 121 0.16 4.78 -3.98
CA GLY A 121 1.06 3.79 -4.56
C GLY A 121 2.27 3.50 -3.68
N VAL A 122 2.69 2.24 -3.66
CA VAL A 122 3.93 1.77 -3.02
C VAL A 122 4.89 1.22 -4.07
#